data_AF-A0A2G2XN67-F1
#
_entry.id   AF-A0A2G2XN67-F1
#
_cell.length_a   1.000
_cell.length_b   1.000
_cell.length_c   1.000
_cell.angle_alpha   90.00
_cell.angle_beta   90.00
_cell.angle_gamma   90.00
#
_symmetry.space_group_name_H-M   'P 1'
#
loop_
_entity.id
_entity.type
_entity.pdbx_description
1 polymer ?
#
loop_
_entity_poly.entity_id
_entity_poly.type
_entity_poly.pdbx_seq_one_letter_code
_entity_poly.pdbx_strand_id
1 'polypeptide(L)'
;MADNFSLTFVSYVSWTVNCDSDRMPLVNNNTYLELAKLDYNNCQALHLLEWKSILQWYKECGLGEFGLSERSLLVTYYLATGSVFEPERYKERLVWTKTAALMETIKCHFGEHKNTSFLHEFAHSSNNLNCLNSNAR
;
A
#
# COMPACT_ATOMS: atom_id res chain seq x y z
N MET A 1 -11.30 8.50 -2.55
CA MET A 1 -11.98 7.25 -2.08
C MET A 1 -11.46 6.80 -0.71
N ALA A 2 -10.29 7.28 -0.26
CA ALA A 2 -9.90 7.30 1.15
C ALA A 2 -10.58 8.43 1.95
N ASP A 3 -10.85 9.54 1.26
CA ASP A 3 -11.47 10.74 1.83
C ASP A 3 -12.87 10.44 2.37
N ASN A 4 -13.60 9.55 1.69
CA ASN A 4 -14.93 9.15 2.11
C ASN A 4 -14.93 8.13 3.24
N PHE A 5 -13.91 7.28 3.43
CA PHE A 5 -13.90 6.30 4.52
C PHE A 5 -13.52 6.95 5.86
N SER A 6 -12.59 7.91 5.84
CA SER A 6 -12.25 8.71 7.01
C SER A 6 -13.36 9.72 7.36
N LEU A 7 -13.93 10.42 6.37
CA LEU A 7 -15.08 11.30 6.62
C LEU A 7 -16.35 10.52 6.96
N THR A 8 -16.59 9.30 6.44
CA THR A 8 -17.72 8.50 6.94
C THR A 8 -17.45 7.95 8.32
N PHE A 9 -16.24 7.57 8.71
CA PHE A 9 -15.98 7.16 10.09
C PHE A 9 -16.14 8.34 11.06
N VAL A 10 -15.57 9.52 10.74
CA VAL A 10 -15.71 10.75 11.53
C VAL A 10 -17.15 11.29 11.51
N SER A 11 -17.85 11.23 10.38
CA SER A 11 -19.25 11.65 10.25
C SER A 11 -20.20 10.64 10.90
N TYR A 12 -19.93 9.33 10.84
CA TYR A 12 -20.70 8.29 11.52
C TYR A 12 -20.56 8.39 13.04
N VAL A 13 -19.34 8.68 13.53
CA VAL A 13 -19.11 9.05 14.94
C VAL A 13 -19.82 10.38 15.28
N SER A 14 -19.82 11.38 14.40
CA SER A 14 -20.53 12.66 14.61
C SER A 14 -22.07 12.53 14.59
N TRP A 15 -22.62 11.64 13.76
CA TRP A 15 -24.05 11.36 13.65
C TRP A 15 -24.56 10.52 14.82
N THR A 16 -23.81 9.49 15.25
CA THR A 16 -24.15 8.69 16.46
C THR A 16 -24.11 9.51 17.75
N VAL A 17 -23.34 10.61 17.77
CA VAL A 17 -23.25 11.54 18.89
C VAL A 17 -24.42 12.54 18.95
N ASN A 18 -25.12 12.78 17.84
CA ASN A 18 -26.19 13.79 17.75
C ASN A 18 -27.61 13.22 17.81
N CYS A 19 -27.79 11.90 17.73
CA CYS A 19 -29.08 11.25 17.97
C CYS A 19 -29.16 10.67 19.39
N ASP A 20 -30.16 11.16 20.13
CA ASP A 20 -30.81 10.59 21.32
C ASP A 20 -30.10 10.62 22.70
N SER A 21 -30.57 11.62 23.47
CA SER A 21 -30.92 11.66 24.90
C SER A 21 -29.93 11.27 26.01
N ASP A 22 -28.81 10.57 25.79
CA ASP A 22 -27.84 10.32 26.87
C ASP A 22 -26.40 10.50 26.36
N ARG A 23 -25.86 11.71 26.58
CA ARG A 23 -24.44 11.97 26.35
C ARG A 23 -23.63 11.14 27.35
N MET A 24 -22.79 10.23 26.87
CA MET A 24 -21.69 9.66 27.66
C MET A 24 -20.47 10.59 27.57
N PRO A 25 -20.24 11.53 28.52
CA PRO A 25 -19.17 12.52 28.44
C PRO A 25 -17.76 11.91 28.45
N LEU A 26 -17.63 10.65 28.90
CA LEU A 26 -16.39 9.90 28.88
C LEU A 26 -16.02 9.37 27.48
N VAL A 27 -17.00 9.21 26.59
CA VAL A 27 -16.78 8.69 25.22
C VAL A 27 -16.88 9.80 24.19
N ASN A 28 -17.77 10.78 24.42
CA ASN A 28 -17.95 11.91 23.53
C ASN A 28 -17.32 13.19 24.10
N ASN A 29 -16.00 13.34 23.89
CA ASN A 29 -15.23 14.50 24.33
C ASN A 29 -14.35 15.03 23.18
N ASN A 30 -14.35 16.37 23.02
CA ASN A 30 -13.50 17.09 22.08
C ASN A 30 -12.01 16.74 22.23
N THR A 31 -11.54 16.38 23.44
CA THR A 31 -10.16 15.93 23.64
C THR A 31 -9.81 14.71 22.80
N TYR A 32 -10.68 13.69 22.75
CA TYR A 32 -10.44 12.50 21.93
C TYR A 32 -10.52 12.81 20.44
N LEU A 33 -11.43 13.71 20.05
CA LEU A 33 -11.55 14.16 18.66
C LEU A 33 -10.28 14.87 18.18
N GLU A 34 -9.76 15.81 18.96
CA GLU A 34 -8.54 16.54 18.61
C GLU A 34 -7.32 15.64 18.62
N LEU A 35 -7.23 14.70 19.56
CA LEU A 35 -6.19 13.68 19.57
C LEU A 35 -6.25 12.79 18.31
N ALA A 36 -7.44 12.31 17.94
CA ALA A 36 -7.63 11.47 16.75
C ALA A 36 -7.27 12.21 15.46
N LYS A 37 -7.62 13.49 15.34
CA LYS A 37 -7.22 14.33 14.21
C LYS A 37 -5.70 14.49 14.13
N LEU A 38 -5.06 14.77 15.27
CA LEU A 38 -3.62 14.96 15.33
C LEU A 38 -2.87 13.67 14.96
N ASP A 39 -3.29 12.54 15.53
CA ASP A 39 -2.72 11.22 15.24
C ASP A 39 -2.86 10.86 13.76
N TYR A 40 -4.06 11.03 13.20
CA TYR A 40 -4.32 10.82 11.77
C TYR A 40 -3.43 11.70 10.89
N ASN A 41 -3.34 13.01 11.18
CA ASN A 41 -2.54 13.93 10.38
C ASN A 41 -1.04 13.59 10.43
N ASN A 42 -0.53 13.19 11.61
CA ASN A 42 0.85 12.76 11.78
C ASN A 42 1.12 11.48 10.97
N CYS A 43 0.24 10.49 11.08
CA CYS A 43 0.33 9.24 10.35
C CYS A 43 0.30 9.47 8.82
N GLN A 44 -0.65 10.29 8.36
CA GLN A 44 -0.78 10.66 6.96
C GLN A 44 0.46 11.38 6.42
N ALA A 45 1.05 12.30 7.20
CA ALA A 45 2.27 13.00 6.81
C ALA A 45 3.44 12.03 6.57
N LEU A 46 3.60 11.02 7.43
CA LEU A 46 4.62 9.98 7.27
C LEU A 46 4.35 9.12 6.02
N HIS A 47 3.11 8.67 5.84
CA HIS A 47 2.74 7.87 4.67
C HIS A 47 2.95 8.62 3.35
N LEU A 48 2.78 9.94 3.33
CA LEU A 48 3.07 10.78 2.15
C LEU A 48 4.58 10.87 1.85
N LEU A 49 5.45 10.86 2.85
CA LEU A 49 6.90 10.81 2.66
C LEU A 49 7.36 9.45 2.12
N GLU A 50 6.81 8.38 2.67
CA GLU A 50 6.99 7.02 2.17
C GLU A 50 6.50 6.89 0.72
N TRP A 51 5.33 7.45 0.39
CA TRP A 51 4.79 7.46 -0.97
C TRP A 51 5.76 8.09 -1.98
N LYS A 52 6.36 9.23 -1.65
CA LYS A 52 7.35 9.88 -2.52
C LYS A 52 8.55 8.96 -2.80
N SER A 53 9.00 8.22 -1.78
CA SER A 53 10.10 7.27 -1.91
C SER A 53 9.73 6.08 -2.80
N ILE A 54 8.50 5.58 -2.69
CA ILE A 54 7.97 4.50 -3.53
C ILE A 54 7.80 4.97 -4.97
N LEU A 55 7.28 6.18 -5.19
CA LEU A 55 7.12 6.74 -6.52
C LEU A 55 8.47 6.98 -7.21
N GLN A 56 9.48 7.42 -6.45
CA GLN A 56 10.84 7.56 -6.94
C GLN A 56 11.41 6.19 -7.36
N TRP A 57 11.30 5.18 -6.49
CA TRP A 57 11.71 3.80 -6.82
C TRP A 57 11.02 3.26 -8.08
N TYR A 58 9.72 3.51 -8.23
CA TYR A 58 8.95 3.10 -9.42
C TYR A 58 9.52 3.71 -10.71
N LYS A 59 9.90 4.99 -10.68
CA LYS A 59 10.52 5.68 -11.82
C LYS A 59 11.92 5.17 -12.11
N GLU A 60 12.74 4.96 -11.07
CA GLU A 60 14.10 4.43 -11.20
C GLU A 60 14.13 3.01 -11.78
N CYS A 61 13.13 2.19 -11.45
CA CYS A 61 13.00 0.84 -12.00
C CYS A 61 12.30 0.80 -13.38
N GLY A 62 11.83 1.94 -13.91
CA GLY A 62 11.16 1.98 -15.21
C GLY A 62 9.87 1.15 -15.28
N LEU A 63 9.21 0.85 -14.14
CA LEU A 63 8.08 -0.10 -14.11
C LEU A 63 6.89 0.33 -14.98
N GLY A 64 6.75 1.64 -15.23
CA GLY A 64 5.76 2.18 -16.16
C GLY A 64 5.94 1.72 -17.61
N GLU A 65 7.17 1.47 -18.03
CA GLU A 65 7.50 0.96 -19.37
C GLU A 65 7.02 -0.50 -19.56
N PHE A 66 6.84 -1.21 -18.44
CA PHE A 66 6.32 -2.58 -18.39
C PHE A 66 4.81 -2.64 -18.12
N GLY A 67 4.11 -1.51 -18.23
CA GLY A 67 2.64 -1.42 -18.16
C GLY A 67 2.07 -1.21 -16.76
N LEU A 68 2.89 -1.12 -15.71
CA LEU A 68 2.38 -0.78 -14.38
C LEU A 68 1.99 0.70 -14.32
N SER A 69 0.71 1.00 -14.07
CA SER A 69 0.27 2.39 -13.90
C SER A 69 0.63 2.95 -12.52
N GLU A 70 0.94 4.25 -12.44
CA GLU A 70 1.13 4.96 -11.16
C GLU A 70 -0.11 4.87 -10.26
N ARG A 71 -1.31 4.84 -10.86
CA ARG A 71 -2.57 4.63 -10.12
C ARG A 71 -2.61 3.26 -9.44
N SER A 72 -2.21 2.19 -10.13
CA SER A 72 -2.16 0.83 -9.57
C SER A 72 -1.15 0.76 -8.41
N LEU A 73 0.00 1.40 -8.58
CA LEU A 73 1.01 1.53 -7.52
C LEU A 73 0.44 2.27 -6.28
N LEU A 74 -0.25 3.40 -6.51
CA LEU A 74 -0.87 4.19 -5.44
C LEU A 74 -1.94 3.40 -4.68
N VAL A 75 -2.81 2.69 -5.41
CA VAL A 75 -3.86 1.85 -4.79
C VAL A 75 -3.22 0.74 -3.94
N THR A 76 -2.18 0.10 -4.45
CA THR A 76 -1.46 -0.95 -3.72
C THR A 76 -0.82 -0.41 -2.44
N TYR A 77 -0.17 0.75 -2.53
CA TYR A 77 0.42 1.41 -1.36
C TYR A 77 -0.65 1.82 -0.34
N TYR A 78 -1.77 2.37 -0.82
CA TYR A 78 -2.91 2.75 0.02
C TYR A 78 -3.52 1.55 0.77
N LEU A 79 -3.59 0.38 0.13
CA LEU A 79 -4.02 -0.85 0.81
C LEU A 79 -3.05 -1.29 1.91
N ALA A 80 -1.74 -1.14 1.66
CA ALA A 80 -0.73 -1.43 2.67
C ALA A 80 -0.82 -0.48 3.87
N THR A 81 -1.00 0.83 3.65
CA THR A 81 -1.16 1.81 4.75
C THR A 81 -2.46 1.64 5.52
N GLY A 82 -3.56 1.28 4.84
CA GLY A 82 -4.83 0.97 5.50
C GLY A 82 -4.79 -0.30 6.35
N SER A 83 -3.89 -1.23 6.03
CA SER A 83 -3.72 -2.50 6.77
C SER A 83 -2.68 -2.42 7.89
N VAL A 84 -1.61 -1.67 7.67
CA VAL A 84 -0.46 -1.52 8.58
C VAL A 84 -0.14 -0.04 8.69
N PHE A 85 -0.85 0.69 9.53
CA PHE A 85 -0.72 2.15 9.60
C PHE A 85 0.39 2.60 10.54
N GLU A 86 0.87 1.75 11.45
CA GLU A 86 1.82 2.12 12.50
C GLU A 86 3.15 2.63 11.91
N PRO A 87 3.68 3.78 12.36
CA PRO A 87 4.92 4.37 11.83
C PRO A 87 6.11 3.40 11.76
N GLU A 88 6.28 2.59 12.80
CA GLU A 88 7.43 1.70 12.99
C GLU A 88 7.46 0.56 11.97
N ARG A 89 6.30 0.25 11.37
CA ARG A 89 6.10 -0.87 10.45
C ARG A 89 6.24 -0.48 8.98
N TYR A 90 6.87 0.66 8.69
CA TYR A 90 7.07 1.16 7.32
C TYR A 90 7.75 0.14 6.38
N LYS A 91 8.65 -0.70 6.90
CA LYS A 91 9.32 -1.74 6.11
C LYS A 91 8.32 -2.76 5.55
N GLU A 92 7.32 -3.12 6.33
CA GLU A 92 6.30 -4.08 5.94
C GLU A 92 5.43 -3.51 4.82
N ARG A 93 5.01 -2.24 4.94
CA ARG A 93 4.30 -1.52 3.88
C ARG A 93 5.10 -1.43 2.59
N LEU A 94 6.40 -1.13 2.71
CA LEU A 94 7.29 -1.00 1.57
C LEU A 94 7.50 -2.35 0.86
N VAL A 95 7.77 -3.42 1.61
CA VAL A 95 7.92 -4.78 1.05
C VAL A 95 6.62 -5.23 0.39
N TRP A 96 5.47 -5.02 1.04
CA TRP A 96 4.16 -5.33 0.46
C TRP A 96 3.99 -4.60 -0.87
N THR A 97 4.17 -3.28 -0.87
CA THR A 97 3.93 -2.46 -2.06
C THR A 97 4.84 -2.84 -3.21
N LYS A 98 6.13 -3.02 -2.95
CA LYS A 98 7.09 -3.41 -4.00
C LYS A 98 6.79 -4.81 -4.55
N THR A 99 6.46 -5.76 -3.68
CA THR A 99 6.13 -7.14 -4.11
C THR A 99 4.90 -7.14 -5.01
N ALA A 100 3.83 -6.47 -4.60
CA ALA A 100 2.60 -6.37 -5.38
C ALA A 100 2.80 -5.58 -6.69
N ALA A 101 3.61 -4.51 -6.67
CA ALA A 101 3.96 -3.78 -7.89
C ALA A 101 4.72 -4.66 -8.89
N LEU A 102 5.71 -5.45 -8.44
CA LEU A 102 6.45 -6.37 -9.30
C LEU A 102 5.56 -7.48 -9.86
N MET A 103 4.68 -8.06 -9.03
CA MET A 103 3.72 -9.07 -9.49
C MET A 103 2.78 -8.52 -10.57
N GLU A 104 2.23 -7.32 -10.36
CA GLU A 104 1.37 -6.67 -11.35
C GLU A 104 2.16 -6.29 -12.60
N THR A 105 3.41 -5.85 -12.47
CA THR A 105 4.29 -5.55 -13.62
C THR A 105 4.52 -6.79 -14.48
N ILE A 106 4.85 -7.93 -13.86
CA ILE A 106 4.99 -9.22 -14.55
C ILE A 106 3.68 -9.56 -15.25
N LYS A 107 2.55 -9.45 -14.55
CA LYS A 107 1.24 -9.73 -15.12
C LYS A 107 0.89 -8.81 -16.30
N CYS A 108 1.18 -7.52 -16.22
CA CYS A 108 0.93 -6.57 -17.32
C CYS A 108 1.80 -6.91 -18.53
N HIS A 109 3.10 -7.08 -18.32
CA HIS A 109 4.06 -7.33 -19.38
C HIS A 109 3.83 -8.69 -20.10
N PHE A 110 3.45 -9.72 -19.35
CA PHE A 110 3.27 -11.08 -19.89
C PHE A 110 1.80 -11.48 -20.10
N GLY A 111 0.84 -10.77 -19.53
CA GLY A 111 -0.59 -11.05 -19.68
C GLY A 111 -1.12 -10.73 -21.08
N GLU A 112 -0.49 -9.79 -21.78
CA GLU A 112 -0.81 -9.46 -23.18
C GLU A 112 -0.22 -10.47 -24.17
N HIS A 113 0.87 -11.16 -23.79
CA HIS A 113 1.50 -12.21 -24.59
C HIS A 113 1.33 -13.57 -23.90
N LYS A 114 0.33 -14.36 -24.30
CA LYS A 114 0.27 -15.81 -24.02
C LYS A 114 1.40 -16.58 -24.74
N ASN A 115 2.65 -16.18 -24.55
CA ASN A 115 3.83 -16.87 -25.07
C ASN A 115 4.32 -17.88 -24.03
N THR A 116 3.85 -19.11 -24.17
CA THR A 116 4.26 -20.28 -23.38
C THR A 116 5.77 -20.56 -23.47
N SER A 117 6.44 -20.06 -24.50
CA SER A 117 7.89 -20.16 -24.70
C SER A 117 8.69 -19.41 -23.63
N PHE A 118 8.23 -18.24 -23.18
CA PHE A 118 8.94 -17.46 -22.18
C PHE A 118 8.76 -18.04 -20.77
N LEU A 119 7.58 -18.59 -20.43
CA LEU A 119 7.40 -19.26 -19.13
C LEU A 119 8.40 -20.40 -18.94
N HIS A 120 8.71 -21.11 -20.02
CA HIS A 120 9.75 -22.14 -20.03
C HIS A 120 11.15 -21.54 -19.84
N GLU A 121 11.47 -20.40 -20.47
CA GLU A 121 12.75 -19.70 -20.31
C GLU A 121 12.93 -19.09 -18.92
N PHE A 122 11.90 -18.48 -18.36
CA PHE A 122 11.93 -17.90 -17.01
C PHE A 122 12.09 -18.98 -15.94
N ALA A 123 11.37 -20.11 -16.08
CA ALA A 123 11.56 -21.27 -15.22
C ALA A 123 12.98 -21.83 -15.34
N HIS A 124 13.52 -21.90 -16.56
CA HIS A 124 14.89 -22.35 -16.81
C HIS A 124 15.94 -21.41 -16.19
N SER A 125 15.79 -20.08 -16.34
CA SER A 125 16.68 -19.09 -15.73
C SER A 125 16.63 -19.10 -14.21
N SER A 126 15.44 -19.28 -13.62
CA SER A 126 15.30 -19.43 -12.17
C SER A 126 15.98 -20.70 -11.66
N ASN A 127 15.87 -21.80 -12.40
CA ASN A 127 16.56 -23.06 -12.08
C ASN A 127 18.09 -22.93 -12.21
N ASN A 128 18.58 -22.11 -13.14
CA ASN A 128 20.02 -21.83 -13.27
C ASN A 128 20.59 -20.97 -12.13
N LEU A 129 19.82 -20.04 -11.58
CA LEU A 129 20.22 -19.32 -10.37
C LEU A 129 20.33 -20.25 -9.15
N ASN A 130 19.44 -21.25 -9.06
CA ASN A 130 19.49 -22.26 -8.01
C ASN A 130 20.70 -23.20 -8.16
N CYS A 131 21.08 -23.57 -9.40
CA CYS A 131 22.24 -24.44 -9.64
C CYS A 131 23.59 -23.72 -9.44
N LEU A 132 23.66 -22.42 -9.71
CA LEU A 132 24.84 -21.60 -9.40
C LEU A 132 25.04 -21.45 -7.89
N ASN A 133 23.96 -21.30 -7.11
CA ASN A 133 24.02 -21.22 -5.65
C ASN A 133 24.33 -22.57 -4.99
N SER A 134 24.00 -23.71 -5.61
CA SER A 134 24.36 -25.04 -5.07
C SER A 134 25.83 -25.43 -5.29
N ASN A 135 26.51 -24.79 -6.25
CA ASN A 135 27.92 -25.05 -6.56
C ASN A 135 28.90 -24.12 -5.79
N ALA A 136 28.38 -23.15 -5.04
CA ALA A 136 29.17 -22.21 -4.24
C ALA A 136 29.33 -22.64 -2.76
N ARG A 137 29.13 -23.92 -2.45
CA ARG A 137 29.19 -24.47 -1.09
C ARG A 137 30.22 -25.58 -0.96
#